data_AF-A0ABD3QLP8-F1
#
_entry.id   AF-A0ABD3QLP8-F1
#
_cell.length_a   1.000
_cell.length_b   1.000
_cell.length_c   1.000
_cell.angle_alpha   90.00
_cell.angle_beta   90.00
_cell.angle_gamma   90.00
#
_symmetry.space_group_name_H-M   'P 1'
#
loop_
_entity.id
_entity.type
_entity.pdbx_description
1 polymer ?
#
loop_
_entity_poly.entity_id
_entity_poly.type
_entity_poly.pdbx_seq_one_letter_code
_entity_poly.pdbx_strand_id
1 'polypeptide(L)'
;MPASWYNIISKHGNIESSKHAINLSQTMAKTLAVGCGVHNPTCLRHRCWVSVIMSASRGGKEDESGVRDGSLERTGGLNSDEKEGEEEEARLLLPTYLYPVVRFYCEDFYVSHRFDPTLIVQLIAEGFLPIATSGILLPKLHVERCVLQLRPTCKLHTSKATRKKAKNFSLTINQCFDRVVAGCHAQHGTNWLYPPIVNAFREINRRTIETNGHGADAFLVDSKSNERCGTTQVRLYSVEVWSAESGDLVAGELGHSVGGIYTSLTGFSSQDSAGSVQLLALGKLLKQCGFDYWDLGMEMEYKIKLGAELMRRADFVREVHRTRVQRKHIVLRCTGRRNARELIDWDRVSVTRCGSSGEALKDASLKHDGTDCPDQSSDDKRCKKRVHEDDDVGSEEMTSFSA
;
A
#
# COMPACT_ATOMS: atom_id res chain seq x y z
N MET A 1 4.30 -14.41 -34.89
CA MET A 1 4.07 -14.88 -33.51
C MET A 1 5.38 -15.32 -32.92
N PRO A 2 5.75 -14.85 -31.71
CA PRO A 2 6.47 -15.76 -30.82
C PRO A 2 6.03 -15.67 -29.34
N ALA A 3 5.77 -16.87 -28.79
CA ALA A 3 6.22 -17.38 -27.50
C ALA A 3 6.08 -16.52 -26.22
N SER A 4 4.97 -16.77 -25.52
CA SER A 4 4.96 -17.31 -24.14
C SER A 4 5.76 -16.57 -23.04
N TRP A 5 5.06 -15.64 -22.37
CA TRP A 5 5.38 -14.99 -21.10
C TRP A 5 5.42 -15.95 -19.87
N TYR A 6 5.24 -17.25 -20.07
CA TYR A 6 5.16 -18.27 -19.01
C TYR A 6 6.51 -18.57 -18.30
N ASN A 7 7.65 -18.18 -18.86
CA ASN A 7 8.97 -18.65 -18.38
C ASN A 7 9.72 -17.72 -17.41
N ILE A 8 9.25 -16.49 -17.16
CA ILE A 8 10.03 -15.51 -16.36
C ILE A 8 9.60 -15.51 -14.88
N ILE A 9 8.33 -15.76 -14.57
CA ILE A 9 7.87 -15.95 -13.18
C ILE A 9 8.30 -17.33 -12.65
N SER A 10 8.60 -18.28 -13.54
CA SER A 10 9.09 -19.63 -13.21
C SER A 10 10.59 -19.71 -12.85
N LYS A 11 11.41 -18.71 -13.20
CA LYS A 11 12.88 -18.84 -13.08
C LYS A 11 13.53 -18.02 -11.97
N HIS A 12 12.85 -17.02 -11.40
CA HIS A 12 13.43 -16.18 -10.34
C HIS A 12 12.54 -15.97 -9.10
N GLY A 13 11.36 -16.58 -9.05
CA GLY A 13 10.66 -16.80 -7.79
C GLY A 13 11.07 -18.17 -7.27
N ASN A 14 11.51 -18.26 -6.02
CA ASN A 14 11.73 -19.54 -5.36
C ASN A 14 10.39 -20.29 -5.21
N ILE A 15 9.97 -20.92 -6.31
CA ILE A 15 8.76 -21.73 -6.43
C ILE A 15 8.90 -22.98 -5.54
N GLU A 16 10.12 -23.37 -5.17
CA GLU A 16 10.33 -24.48 -4.23
C GLU A 16 9.89 -24.13 -2.81
N SER A 17 10.06 -22.89 -2.32
CA SER A 17 9.57 -22.48 -0.98
C SER A 17 8.04 -22.52 -0.90
N SER A 18 7.38 -22.03 -1.96
CA SER A 18 5.91 -22.05 -2.06
C SER A 18 5.38 -23.47 -2.25
N LYS A 19 6.06 -24.31 -3.04
CA LYS A 19 5.70 -25.73 -3.20
C LYS A 19 5.97 -26.54 -1.92
N HIS A 20 7.02 -26.23 -1.16
CA HIS A 20 7.26 -26.83 0.15
C HIS A 20 6.17 -26.46 1.14
N ALA A 21 5.79 -25.17 1.22
CA ALA A 21 4.67 -24.73 2.06
C ALA A 21 3.33 -25.38 1.66
N ILE A 22 3.08 -25.56 0.35
CA ILE A 22 1.90 -26.23 -0.19
C ILE A 22 1.90 -27.74 0.13
N ASN A 23 3.04 -28.44 -0.03
CA ASN A 23 3.15 -29.86 0.28
C ASN A 23 3.10 -30.16 1.79
N LEU A 24 3.67 -29.30 2.63
CA LEU A 24 3.58 -29.41 4.09
C LEU A 24 2.16 -29.16 4.59
N SER A 25 1.43 -28.21 4.01
CA SER A 25 0.00 -27.97 4.27
C SER A 25 -0.86 -29.20 3.93
N GLN A 26 -0.65 -29.81 2.76
CA GLN A 26 -1.39 -31.02 2.36
C GLN A 26 -1.03 -32.26 3.19
N THR A 27 0.21 -32.34 3.67
CA THR A 27 0.67 -33.43 4.54
C THR A 27 0.14 -33.26 5.97
N MET A 28 0.13 -32.04 6.53
CA MET A 28 -0.45 -31.76 7.84
C MET A 28 -1.98 -31.94 7.87
N ALA A 29 -2.70 -31.56 6.80
CA ALA A 29 -4.14 -31.78 6.69
C ALA A 29 -4.50 -33.28 6.65
N LYS A 30 -3.65 -34.13 6.04
CA LYS A 30 -3.83 -35.59 6.04
C LYS A 30 -3.51 -36.24 7.39
N THR A 31 -2.49 -35.76 8.09
CA THR A 31 -2.13 -36.29 9.44
C THR A 31 -3.17 -35.94 10.50
N LEU A 32 -3.86 -34.80 10.39
CA LEU A 32 -4.95 -34.41 11.30
C LEU A 32 -6.27 -35.16 11.03
N ALA A 33 -6.50 -35.67 9.81
CA ALA A 33 -7.74 -36.36 9.46
C ALA A 33 -7.80 -37.84 9.89
N VAL A 34 -6.69 -38.45 10.32
CA VAL A 34 -6.63 -39.87 10.75
C VAL A 34 -6.81 -40.03 12.26
N GLY A 35 -6.95 -38.94 13.02
CA GLY A 35 -6.99 -38.96 14.49
C GLY A 35 -8.32 -38.54 15.10
N CYS A 36 -9.47 -39.01 14.59
CA CYS A 36 -10.75 -38.87 15.30
C CYS A 36 -11.28 -40.24 15.70
N GLY A 37 -10.95 -40.62 16.94
CA GLY A 37 -11.47 -41.81 17.61
C GLY A 37 -11.35 -41.69 19.13
N VAL A 38 -12.38 -41.10 19.75
CA VAL A 38 -12.96 -41.44 21.07
C VAL A 38 -12.08 -41.37 22.36
N HIS A 39 -12.53 -40.48 23.27
CA HIS A 39 -12.54 -40.51 24.76
C HIS A 39 -11.39 -39.96 25.65
N ASN A 40 -11.81 -38.93 26.41
CA ASN A 40 -11.50 -38.49 27.80
C ASN A 40 -10.12 -37.89 28.20
N PRO A 41 -10.10 -36.88 29.10
CA PRO A 41 -8.97 -35.98 29.31
C PRO A 41 -8.13 -36.39 30.53
N THR A 42 -6.80 -36.28 30.42
CA THR A 42 -5.88 -35.93 31.51
C THR A 42 -4.44 -35.94 30.96
N CYS A 43 -3.57 -35.14 31.59
CA CYS A 43 -2.11 -35.09 31.42
C CYS A 43 -1.52 -34.16 30.35
N LEU A 44 -1.26 -32.93 30.78
CA LEU A 44 -0.02 -32.20 30.46
C LEU A 44 1.20 -33.08 30.75
N ARG A 45 2.08 -33.26 29.76
CA ARG A 45 3.54 -33.17 29.95
C ARG A 45 4.31 -33.10 28.62
N HIS A 46 5.30 -32.20 28.65
CA HIS A 46 6.34 -31.95 27.68
C HIS A 46 7.09 -33.21 27.19
N ARG A 47 7.67 -33.07 25.97
CA ARG A 47 8.70 -33.89 25.30
C ARG A 47 8.24 -35.15 24.55
N CYS A 48 8.07 -35.01 23.22
CA CYS A 48 8.60 -35.94 22.20
C CYS A 48 8.06 -35.59 20.80
N TRP A 49 8.61 -34.61 20.07
CA TRP A 49 8.28 -34.43 18.63
C TRP A 49 9.45 -33.83 17.83
N VAL A 50 10.69 -34.27 18.10
CA VAL A 50 11.88 -33.84 17.30
C VAL A 50 12.53 -35.00 16.53
N SER A 51 12.09 -36.26 16.68
CA SER A 51 12.83 -37.40 16.10
C SER A 51 12.31 -37.95 14.76
N VAL A 52 11.30 -37.36 14.11
CA VAL A 52 10.72 -37.94 12.87
C VAL A 52 11.09 -37.19 11.58
N ILE A 53 11.82 -36.06 11.65
CA ILE A 53 12.22 -35.26 10.46
C ILE A 53 13.75 -35.28 10.23
N MET A 54 14.44 -36.38 10.54
CA MET A 54 15.91 -36.47 10.32
C MET A 54 16.38 -37.69 9.51
N SER A 55 15.47 -38.52 8.99
CA SER A 55 15.86 -39.75 8.25
C SER A 55 15.61 -39.71 6.73
N ALA A 56 15.14 -38.60 6.17
CA ALA A 56 14.85 -38.50 4.73
C ALA A 56 15.95 -37.78 3.90
N SER A 57 17.18 -37.65 4.42
CA SER A 57 18.25 -36.89 3.74
C SER A 57 19.55 -37.67 3.51
N ARG A 58 19.53 -39.00 3.51
CA ARG A 58 20.71 -39.82 3.17
C ARG A 58 20.36 -40.88 2.13
N GLY A 59 20.57 -40.56 0.85
CA GLY A 59 20.53 -41.54 -0.23
C GLY A 59 20.83 -40.93 -1.60
N GLY A 60 22.00 -41.26 -2.16
CA GLY A 60 22.42 -40.92 -3.54
C GLY A 60 23.89 -40.50 -3.59
N LYS A 61 24.83 -41.45 -3.53
CA LYS A 61 25.59 -42.04 -4.65
C LYS A 61 26.54 -41.05 -5.35
N GLU A 62 27.82 -41.27 -5.06
CA GLU A 62 29.01 -40.76 -5.73
C GLU A 62 29.06 -41.21 -7.19
N ASP A 63 29.50 -40.32 -8.08
CA ASP A 63 30.32 -40.69 -9.24
C ASP A 63 31.19 -39.48 -9.63
N GLU A 64 32.50 -39.73 -9.69
CA GLU A 64 33.56 -38.78 -10.07
C GLU A 64 33.66 -38.65 -11.60
N SER A 65 33.81 -37.41 -12.09
CA SER A 65 34.85 -37.03 -13.06
C SER A 65 34.78 -35.52 -13.33
N GLY A 66 35.89 -34.84 -13.09
CA GLY A 66 35.95 -33.38 -13.11
C GLY A 66 36.31 -32.78 -14.47
N VAL A 67 36.02 -31.48 -14.60
CA VAL A 67 36.90 -30.48 -15.20
C VAL A 67 36.59 -29.15 -14.50
N ARG A 68 37.64 -28.47 -14.03
CA ARG A 68 37.58 -27.14 -13.42
C ARG A 68 37.42 -26.08 -14.50
N ASP A 69 36.46 -25.18 -14.35
CA ASP A 69 36.60 -23.82 -14.87
C ASP A 69 36.09 -22.81 -13.83
N GLY A 70 36.92 -21.80 -13.59
CA GLY A 70 36.81 -20.85 -12.49
C GLY A 70 35.97 -19.66 -12.88
N SER A 71 34.80 -19.54 -12.26
CA SER A 71 34.03 -18.30 -12.17
C SER A 71 33.11 -18.40 -10.95
N LEU A 72 33.67 -18.23 -9.74
CA LEU A 72 32.86 -18.08 -8.53
C LEU A 72 32.16 -16.72 -8.56
N GLU A 73 30.96 -16.68 -9.09
CA GLU A 73 29.97 -15.70 -8.67
C GLU A 73 29.62 -15.99 -7.21
N ARG A 74 29.99 -15.06 -6.32
CA ARG A 74 29.58 -15.06 -4.91
C ARG A 74 28.06 -14.88 -4.84
N THR A 75 27.31 -15.98 -4.88
CA THR A 75 25.96 -16.01 -4.34
C THR A 75 26.10 -16.09 -2.82
N GLY A 76 26.03 -14.92 -2.17
CA GLY A 76 26.09 -14.80 -0.72
C GLY A 76 24.84 -15.43 -0.10
N GLY A 77 24.92 -16.71 0.27
CA GLY A 77 23.97 -17.30 1.20
C GLY A 77 24.27 -16.80 2.61
N LEU A 78 23.23 -16.38 3.33
CA LEU A 78 23.33 -16.03 4.75
C LEU A 78 23.84 -17.25 5.54
N ASN A 79 24.78 -17.02 6.45
CA ASN A 79 25.23 -18.05 7.39
C ASN A 79 24.12 -18.38 8.41
N SER A 80 24.21 -19.52 9.10
CA SER A 80 23.20 -19.97 10.08
C SER A 80 22.84 -18.91 11.11
N ASP A 81 23.87 -18.22 11.62
CA ASP A 81 23.73 -17.25 12.71
C ASP A 81 23.01 -15.97 12.23
N GLU A 82 23.22 -15.58 10.97
CA GLU A 82 22.54 -14.43 10.36
C GLU A 82 21.06 -14.74 10.12
N LYS A 83 20.73 -15.96 9.68
CA LYS A 83 19.34 -16.41 9.54
C LYS A 83 18.61 -16.47 10.88
N GLU A 84 19.24 -16.99 11.93
CA GLU A 84 18.64 -17.02 13.26
C GLU A 84 18.35 -15.60 13.78
N GLY A 85 19.27 -14.65 13.55
CA GLY A 85 19.09 -13.24 13.90
C GLY A 85 17.91 -12.57 13.16
N GLU A 86 17.75 -12.83 11.86
CA GLU A 86 16.63 -12.29 11.07
C GLU A 86 15.26 -12.84 11.51
N GLU A 87 15.19 -14.12 11.88
CA GLU A 87 13.96 -14.71 12.41
C GLU A 87 13.60 -14.17 13.79
N GLU A 88 14.61 -13.93 14.65
CA GLU A 88 14.38 -13.32 15.96
C GLU A 88 13.90 -11.87 15.83
N GLU A 89 14.50 -11.07 14.94
CA GLU A 89 14.00 -9.73 14.62
C GLU A 89 12.55 -9.77 14.11
N ALA A 90 12.22 -10.71 13.23
CA ALA A 90 10.85 -10.89 12.74
C ALA A 90 9.89 -11.16 13.91
N ARG A 91 10.21 -12.13 14.78
CA ARG A 91 9.37 -12.47 15.94
C ARG A 91 9.12 -11.25 16.85
N LEU A 92 10.12 -10.39 17.03
CA LEU A 92 10.01 -9.17 17.85
C LEU A 92 9.15 -8.07 17.21
N LEU A 93 8.97 -8.09 15.90
CA LEU A 93 8.13 -7.12 15.18
C LEU A 93 6.65 -7.47 15.22
N LEU A 94 6.27 -8.67 15.66
CA LEU A 94 4.87 -9.00 15.91
C LEU A 94 4.43 -8.42 17.27
N PRO A 95 3.44 -7.51 17.31
CA PRO A 95 2.96 -6.99 18.58
C PRO A 95 2.37 -8.10 19.46
N THR A 96 2.71 -8.06 20.75
CA THR A 96 2.32 -9.10 21.73
C THR A 96 0.81 -9.28 21.83
N TYR A 97 0.02 -8.22 21.65
CA TYR A 97 -1.44 -8.28 21.65
C TYR A 97 -2.03 -9.11 20.48
N LEU A 98 -1.26 -9.35 19.40
CA LEU A 98 -1.65 -10.21 18.29
C LEU A 98 -1.26 -11.67 18.48
N TYR A 99 -0.39 -12.00 19.45
CA TYR A 99 0.05 -13.37 19.70
C TYR A 99 -1.11 -14.36 19.82
N PRO A 100 -2.24 -14.08 20.50
CA PRO A 100 -3.31 -15.06 20.61
C PRO A 100 -3.90 -15.54 19.27
N VAL A 101 -3.73 -14.78 18.19
CA VAL A 101 -4.37 -15.02 16.89
C VAL A 101 -3.41 -15.09 15.70
N VAL A 102 -2.16 -14.63 15.85
CA VAL A 102 -1.13 -14.63 14.80
C VAL A 102 0.16 -15.22 15.36
N ARG A 103 0.82 -16.08 14.57
CA ARG A 103 2.12 -16.67 14.90
C ARG A 103 3.13 -16.39 13.79
N PHE A 104 4.38 -16.17 14.16
CA PHE A 104 5.48 -16.26 13.21
C PHE A 104 5.52 -17.68 12.62
N TYR A 105 5.76 -17.79 11.31
CA TYR A 105 5.88 -19.06 10.62
C TYR A 105 7.32 -19.30 10.14
N CYS A 106 7.72 -18.66 9.04
CA CYS A 106 9.07 -18.75 8.50
C CYS A 106 9.42 -17.48 7.71
N GLU A 107 10.70 -17.16 7.64
CA GLU A 107 11.22 -16.02 6.88
C GLU A 107 10.53 -14.69 7.24
N ASP A 108 9.65 -14.22 6.37
CA ASP A 108 8.89 -12.99 6.50
C ASP A 108 7.38 -13.23 6.60
N PHE A 109 6.96 -14.47 6.83
CA PHE A 109 5.57 -14.89 6.92
C PHE A 109 5.11 -15.20 8.34
N TYR A 110 3.84 -14.87 8.56
CA TYR A 110 3.08 -15.17 9.76
C TYR A 110 1.86 -15.98 9.35
N VAL A 111 1.18 -16.58 10.32
CA VAL A 111 0.02 -17.43 10.06
C VAL A 111 -1.12 -17.09 11.00
N SER A 112 -2.34 -17.07 10.46
CA SER A 112 -3.60 -17.06 11.19
C SER A 112 -4.66 -17.88 10.46
N HIS A 113 -5.55 -18.51 11.21
CA HIS A 113 -6.75 -19.15 10.66
C HIS A 113 -7.96 -18.22 10.61
N ARG A 114 -7.79 -16.96 11.02
CA ARG A 114 -8.86 -15.97 11.06
C ARG A 114 -8.75 -15.01 9.89
N PHE A 115 -9.90 -14.69 9.30
CA PHE A 115 -10.06 -13.73 8.20
C PHE A 115 -10.96 -12.57 8.61
N ASP A 116 -11.15 -12.34 9.92
CA ASP A 116 -12.03 -11.28 10.36
C ASP A 116 -11.47 -9.90 9.91
N PRO A 117 -12.34 -9.00 9.42
CA PRO A 117 -11.91 -7.67 8.98
C PRO A 117 -11.14 -6.90 10.06
N THR A 118 -11.49 -7.10 11.33
CA THR A 118 -10.82 -6.45 12.47
C THR A 118 -9.36 -6.86 12.56
N LEU A 119 -9.03 -8.15 12.50
CA LEU A 119 -7.65 -8.65 12.49
C LEU A 119 -6.87 -8.11 11.29
N ILE A 120 -7.46 -8.15 10.09
CA ILE A 120 -6.82 -7.64 8.87
C ILE A 120 -6.52 -6.14 9.00
N VAL A 121 -7.44 -5.37 9.56
CA VAL A 121 -7.25 -3.94 9.86
C VAL A 121 -6.11 -3.72 10.86
N GLN A 122 -6.02 -4.51 11.94
CA GLN A 122 -4.89 -4.40 12.87
C GLN A 122 -3.56 -4.76 12.20
N LEU A 123 -3.52 -5.84 11.42
CA LEU A 123 -2.32 -6.26 10.69
C LEU A 123 -1.82 -5.17 9.74
N ILE A 124 -2.71 -4.55 8.96
CA ILE A 124 -2.37 -3.42 8.09
C ILE A 124 -1.83 -2.25 8.92
N ALA A 125 -2.47 -1.93 10.05
CA ALA A 125 -2.03 -0.84 10.92
C ALA A 125 -0.65 -1.08 11.57
N GLU A 126 -0.21 -2.33 11.64
CA GLU A 126 1.11 -2.75 12.12
C GLU A 126 2.14 -2.94 10.98
N GLY A 127 1.75 -2.70 9.72
CA GLY A 127 2.64 -2.75 8.56
C GLY A 127 2.73 -4.12 7.87
N PHE A 128 1.90 -5.08 8.27
CA PHE A 128 1.79 -6.36 7.59
C PHE A 128 1.03 -6.22 6.27
N LEU A 129 1.46 -6.98 5.28
CA LEU A 129 0.76 -7.21 4.03
C LEU A 129 -0.13 -8.44 4.18
N PRO A 130 -1.46 -8.29 4.35
CA PRO A 130 -2.35 -9.44 4.48
C PRO A 130 -2.52 -10.12 3.12
N ILE A 131 -2.06 -11.36 3.02
CA ILE A 131 -2.31 -12.25 1.88
C ILE A 131 -2.86 -13.57 2.42
N ALA A 132 -3.32 -14.44 1.53
CA ALA A 132 -3.88 -15.73 1.92
C ALA A 132 -3.39 -16.84 1.00
N THR A 133 -3.60 -18.09 1.41
CA THR A 133 -3.62 -19.26 0.54
C THR A 133 -4.47 -20.35 1.19
N SER A 134 -5.26 -21.08 0.39
CA SER A 134 -5.89 -22.35 0.79
C SER A 134 -6.53 -22.34 2.20
N GLY A 135 -7.30 -21.30 2.52
CA GLY A 135 -7.99 -21.18 3.82
C GLY A 135 -7.11 -20.73 5.00
N ILE A 136 -5.89 -20.25 4.74
CA ILE A 136 -4.95 -19.73 5.73
C ILE A 136 -4.62 -18.28 5.39
N LEU A 137 -4.71 -17.39 6.39
CA LEU A 137 -4.20 -16.03 6.30
C LEU A 137 -2.69 -16.06 6.55
N LEU A 138 -1.94 -15.43 5.66
CA LEU A 138 -0.48 -15.35 5.70
C LEU A 138 -0.04 -13.89 5.76
N PRO A 139 -0.16 -13.18 6.89
CA PRO A 139 0.37 -11.83 6.98
C PRO A 139 1.87 -11.85 6.67
N LYS A 140 2.31 -11.00 5.75
CA LYS A 140 3.71 -10.95 5.30
C LYS A 140 4.36 -9.64 5.68
N LEU A 141 5.59 -9.71 6.15
CA LEU A 141 6.43 -8.58 6.49
C LEU A 141 7.81 -8.75 5.86
N HIS A 142 7.94 -8.54 4.53
CA HIS A 142 9.21 -8.53 3.78
C HIS A 142 10.41 -7.97 4.56
N VAL A 143 11.56 -8.62 4.39
CA VAL A 143 12.87 -8.18 4.91
C VAL A 143 13.24 -6.80 4.37
N GLU A 144 12.98 -6.58 3.08
CA GLU A 144 13.08 -5.28 2.43
C GLU A 144 11.77 -4.94 1.71
N ARG A 145 11.29 -3.72 1.91
CA ARG A 145 10.14 -3.15 1.21
C ARG A 145 10.62 -2.29 0.05
N CYS A 146 10.09 -2.56 -1.13
CA CYS A 146 10.25 -1.69 -2.28
C CYS A 146 9.26 -0.53 -2.15
N VAL A 147 9.76 0.65 -1.81
CA VAL A 147 8.95 1.84 -1.52
C VAL A 147 9.33 2.99 -2.43
N LEU A 148 8.33 3.72 -2.93
CA LEU A 148 8.53 4.95 -3.68
C LEU A 148 8.22 6.14 -2.78
N GLN A 149 9.22 6.99 -2.57
CA GLN A 149 9.06 8.21 -1.81
C GLN A 149 8.31 9.28 -2.63
N LEU A 150 7.17 9.73 -2.11
CA LEU A 150 6.31 10.75 -2.72
C LEU A 150 6.56 12.15 -2.12
N ARG A 151 6.99 12.22 -0.86
CA ARG A 151 7.32 13.46 -0.14
C ARG A 151 8.60 13.33 0.71
N PRO A 152 9.30 14.44 1.01
CA PRO A 152 9.09 15.79 0.48
C PRO A 152 9.44 15.90 -1.02
N THR A 153 10.37 15.08 -1.49
CA THR A 153 10.79 15.03 -2.90
C THR A 153 10.28 13.75 -3.54
N CYS A 154 9.36 13.89 -4.51
CA CYS A 154 8.79 12.75 -5.21
C CYS A 154 9.81 12.16 -6.20
N LYS A 155 10.17 10.89 -6.03
CA LYS A 155 11.13 10.17 -6.89
C LYS A 155 10.47 9.48 -8.10
N LEU A 156 9.16 9.66 -8.30
CA LEU A 156 8.40 9.02 -9.37
C LEU A 156 8.92 9.39 -10.77
N HIS A 157 9.53 8.42 -11.45
CA HIS A 157 9.98 8.55 -12.82
C HIS A 157 8.78 8.56 -13.78
N THR A 158 8.65 9.63 -14.58
CA THR A 158 7.55 9.78 -15.55
C THR A 158 8.03 9.53 -16.98
N SER A 159 7.83 8.31 -17.49
CA SER A 159 8.17 7.96 -18.88
C SER A 159 7.40 8.81 -19.90
N LYS A 160 8.11 9.45 -20.83
CA LYS A 160 7.52 10.27 -21.91
C LYS A 160 6.57 9.44 -22.79
N ALA A 161 6.92 8.18 -23.07
CA ALA A 161 6.12 7.28 -23.90
C ALA A 161 4.80 6.91 -23.21
N THR A 162 4.86 6.47 -21.95
CA THR A 162 3.67 6.15 -21.15
C THR A 162 2.77 7.38 -20.99
N ARG A 163 3.37 8.52 -20.69
CA ARG A 163 2.68 9.81 -20.61
C ARG A 163 1.94 10.14 -21.91
N LYS A 164 2.53 9.90 -23.09
CA LYS A 164 1.85 10.14 -24.39
C LYS A 164 0.61 9.28 -24.56
N LYS A 165 0.65 8.01 -24.13
CA LYS A 165 -0.46 7.07 -24.23
C LYS A 165 -1.57 7.31 -23.19
N ALA A 166 -1.25 7.96 -22.07
CA ALA A 166 -2.18 8.17 -20.96
C ALA A 166 -3.49 8.90 -21.32
N LYS A 167 -3.52 9.69 -22.40
CA LYS A 167 -4.75 10.37 -22.85
C LYS A 167 -5.87 9.39 -23.26
N ASN A 168 -5.50 8.16 -23.61
CA ASN A 168 -6.42 7.09 -24.03
C ASN A 168 -7.02 6.33 -22.83
N PHE A 169 -6.74 6.76 -21.60
CA PHE A 169 -7.18 6.08 -20.38
C PHE A 169 -7.75 7.07 -19.38
N SER A 170 -8.61 6.58 -18.50
CA SER A 170 -9.11 7.32 -17.34
C SER A 170 -9.03 6.47 -16.08
N LEU A 171 -8.94 7.12 -14.92
CA LEU A 171 -8.81 6.46 -13.63
C LEU A 171 -10.00 6.80 -12.73
N THR A 172 -10.51 5.80 -12.02
CA THR A 172 -11.48 5.96 -10.93
C THR A 172 -10.97 5.27 -9.67
N ILE A 173 -11.58 5.61 -8.54
CA ILE A 173 -11.34 4.97 -7.24
C ILE A 173 -12.69 4.47 -6.73
N ASN A 174 -12.72 3.24 -6.22
CA ASN A 174 -13.88 2.64 -5.55
C ASN A 174 -15.15 2.55 -6.40
N GLN A 175 -15.03 2.36 -7.72
CA GLN A 175 -16.21 2.23 -8.59
C GLN A 175 -16.59 0.79 -8.91
N CYS A 176 -15.64 -0.16 -8.95
CA CYS A 176 -15.99 -1.55 -9.25
C CYS A 176 -15.02 -2.58 -8.66
N PHE A 177 -14.95 -2.62 -7.32
CA PHE A 177 -14.12 -3.56 -6.55
C PHE A 177 -14.18 -5.01 -7.07
N ASP A 178 -15.37 -5.56 -7.27
CA ASP A 178 -15.53 -6.97 -7.67
C ASP A 178 -15.01 -7.25 -9.09
N ARG A 179 -15.10 -6.28 -10.01
CA ARG A 179 -14.50 -6.44 -11.35
C ARG A 179 -12.98 -6.39 -11.30
N VAL A 180 -12.41 -5.60 -10.38
CA VAL A 180 -10.97 -5.59 -10.14
C VAL A 180 -10.50 -6.93 -9.57
N VAL A 181 -11.21 -7.47 -8.58
CA VAL A 181 -10.94 -8.82 -8.04
C VAL A 181 -11.00 -9.87 -9.16
N ALA A 182 -12.04 -9.84 -9.99
CA ALA A 182 -12.19 -10.78 -11.10
C ALA A 182 -11.03 -10.68 -12.10
N GLY A 183 -10.58 -9.46 -12.43
CA GLY A 183 -9.41 -9.25 -13.28
C GLY A 183 -8.12 -9.81 -12.66
N CYS A 184 -7.91 -9.59 -11.37
CA CYS A 184 -6.77 -10.17 -10.63
C CYS A 184 -6.81 -11.70 -10.61
N HIS A 185 -7.98 -12.31 -10.38
CA HIS A 185 -8.17 -13.77 -10.43
C HIS A 185 -7.92 -14.33 -11.82
N ALA A 186 -8.38 -13.66 -12.87
CA ALA A 186 -8.15 -14.09 -14.25
C ALA A 186 -6.65 -14.07 -14.60
N GLN A 187 -5.90 -13.09 -14.12
CA GLN A 187 -4.47 -12.95 -14.43
C GLN A 187 -3.55 -13.82 -13.56
N HIS A 188 -3.87 -13.96 -12.27
CA HIS A 188 -2.94 -14.57 -11.28
C HIS A 188 -3.50 -15.81 -10.57
N GLY A 189 -4.75 -16.19 -10.84
CA GLY A 189 -5.47 -17.20 -10.08
C GLY A 189 -5.94 -16.70 -8.70
N THR A 190 -6.44 -17.62 -7.88
CA THR A 190 -7.09 -17.30 -6.59
C THR A 190 -6.17 -17.39 -5.38
N ASN A 191 -4.90 -17.79 -5.56
CA ASN A 191 -4.02 -18.15 -4.44
C ASN A 191 -3.88 -17.01 -3.44
N TRP A 192 -3.51 -15.80 -3.91
CA TRP A 192 -3.27 -14.63 -3.06
C TRP A 192 -4.53 -13.88 -2.64
N LEU A 193 -5.59 -13.96 -3.46
CA LEU A 193 -6.91 -13.36 -3.21
C LEU A 193 -7.93 -14.47 -2.94
N TYR A 194 -7.66 -15.29 -1.94
CA TYR A 194 -8.57 -16.37 -1.55
C TYR A 194 -9.93 -15.79 -1.09
N PRO A 195 -11.08 -16.45 -1.36
CA PRO A 195 -12.40 -15.84 -1.12
C PRO A 195 -12.65 -15.23 0.28
N PRO A 196 -12.20 -15.84 1.39
CA PRO A 196 -12.32 -15.25 2.73
C PRO A 196 -11.60 -13.90 2.88
N ILE A 197 -10.38 -13.74 2.36
CA ILE A 197 -9.68 -12.44 2.42
C ILE A 197 -10.35 -11.41 1.51
N VAL A 198 -10.87 -11.83 0.35
CA VAL A 198 -11.66 -10.96 -0.54
C VAL A 198 -12.92 -10.44 0.17
N ASN A 199 -13.62 -11.29 0.92
CA ASN A 199 -14.80 -10.88 1.68
C ASN A 199 -14.45 -9.85 2.76
N ALA A 200 -13.34 -10.03 3.47
CA ALA A 200 -12.87 -9.05 4.44
C ALA A 200 -12.44 -7.74 3.77
N PHE A 201 -11.72 -7.81 2.65
CA PHE A 201 -11.35 -6.62 1.89
C PHE A 201 -12.56 -5.86 1.36
N ARG A 202 -13.57 -6.57 0.87
CA ARG A 202 -14.84 -5.97 0.42
C ARG A 202 -15.52 -5.21 1.55
N GLU A 203 -15.57 -5.78 2.76
CA GLU A 203 -16.14 -5.11 3.93
C GLU A 203 -15.35 -3.84 4.30
N ILE A 204 -14.01 -3.89 4.29
CA ILE A 204 -13.17 -2.71 4.58
C ILE A 204 -13.31 -1.64 3.49
N ASN A 205 -13.40 -2.04 2.23
CA ASN A 205 -13.64 -1.14 1.09
C ASN A 205 -15.01 -0.46 1.20
N ARG A 206 -16.06 -1.24 1.48
CA ARG A 206 -17.42 -0.73 1.71
C ARG A 206 -17.43 0.32 2.82
N ARG A 207 -16.81 0.05 3.97
CA ARG A 207 -16.64 1.04 5.05
C ARG A 207 -15.90 2.28 4.59
N THR A 208 -14.83 2.12 3.81
CA THR A 208 -14.08 3.25 3.25
C THR A 208 -14.97 4.15 2.38
N ILE A 209 -15.89 3.57 1.59
CA ILE A 209 -16.82 4.32 0.74
C ILE A 209 -17.90 5.01 1.58
N GLU A 210 -18.63 4.24 2.38
CA GLU A 210 -19.81 4.72 3.13
C GLU A 210 -19.47 5.80 4.16
N THR A 211 -18.27 5.71 4.74
CA THR A 211 -17.79 6.71 5.72
C THR A 211 -17.06 7.87 5.07
N ASN A 212 -17.21 8.07 3.75
CA ASN A 212 -16.55 9.12 2.97
C ASN A 212 -15.03 9.17 3.20
N GLY A 213 -14.39 8.00 3.23
CA GLY A 213 -12.97 7.85 3.46
C GLY A 213 -12.55 7.97 4.92
N HIS A 214 -13.41 7.73 5.92
CA HIS A 214 -12.92 7.44 7.28
C HIS A 214 -12.25 6.07 7.31
N GLY A 215 -12.90 5.03 6.80
CA GLY A 215 -12.38 3.66 6.77
C GLY A 215 -12.76 2.85 8.00
N ALA A 216 -11.94 1.85 8.34
CA ALA A 216 -12.09 1.02 9.52
C ALA A 216 -11.08 1.43 10.61
N ASP A 217 -11.51 1.40 11.86
CA ASP A 217 -10.65 1.75 12.99
C ASP A 217 -9.76 0.56 13.40
N ALA A 218 -8.46 0.81 13.42
CA ALA A 218 -7.46 -0.01 14.09
C ALA A 218 -7.16 0.60 15.47
N PHE A 219 -6.88 -0.23 16.47
CA PHE A 219 -6.53 0.25 17.81
C PHE A 219 -5.02 0.46 17.86
N LEU A 220 -4.60 1.52 18.53
CA LEU A 220 -3.19 1.75 18.85
C LEU A 220 -2.94 1.21 20.25
N VAL A 221 -1.89 0.42 20.40
CA VAL A 221 -1.46 -0.16 21.65
C VAL A 221 -0.08 0.39 21.99
N ASP A 222 0.09 0.88 23.21
CA ASP A 222 1.38 1.31 23.70
C ASP A 222 2.27 0.09 23.97
N SER A 223 3.49 0.11 23.43
CA SER A 223 4.37 -1.06 23.47
C SER A 223 4.92 -1.38 24.87
N LYS A 224 4.90 -0.42 25.80
CA LYS A 224 5.43 -0.60 27.16
C LYS A 224 4.36 -1.11 28.13
N SER A 225 3.18 -0.49 28.11
CA SER A 225 2.05 -0.81 28.99
C SER A 225 1.15 -1.92 28.42
N ASN A 226 1.20 -2.15 27.11
CA ASN A 226 0.27 -3.02 26.38
C ASN A 226 -1.20 -2.56 26.52
N GLU A 227 -1.42 -1.28 26.84
CA GLU A 227 -2.73 -0.66 26.96
C GLU A 227 -3.13 0.06 25.66
N ARG A 228 -4.44 0.17 25.43
CA ARG A 228 -4.97 0.91 24.28
C ARG A 228 -4.77 2.41 24.50
N CYS A 229 -4.10 3.07 23.56
CA CYS A 229 -3.78 4.49 23.63
C CYS A 229 -4.46 5.34 22.55
N GLY A 230 -5.19 4.72 21.62
CA GLY A 230 -5.98 5.44 20.61
C GLY A 230 -6.44 4.59 19.44
N THR A 231 -6.79 5.25 18.34
CA THR A 231 -7.15 4.60 17.07
C THR A 231 -6.48 5.27 15.87
N THR A 232 -6.33 4.49 14.80
CA THR A 232 -5.96 4.97 13.46
C THR A 232 -6.90 4.39 12.41
N GLN A 233 -6.92 5.00 11.23
CA GLN A 233 -7.83 4.66 10.16
C GLN A 233 -7.11 3.84 9.10
N VAL A 234 -7.64 2.64 8.85
CA VAL A 234 -7.26 1.78 7.73
C VAL A 234 -8.32 1.85 6.66
N ARG A 235 -7.89 2.05 5.42
CA ARG A 235 -8.77 2.19 4.26
C ARG A 235 -8.34 1.22 3.19
N LEU A 236 -9.31 0.68 2.48
CA LEU A 236 -9.05 -0.22 1.36
C LEU A 236 -9.73 0.34 0.11
N TYR A 237 -9.01 0.29 -1.00
CA TYR A 237 -9.40 0.90 -2.26
C TYR A 237 -9.36 -0.14 -3.38
N SER A 238 -10.30 0.00 -4.31
CA SER A 238 -10.08 -0.44 -5.69
C SER A 238 -9.68 0.77 -6.53
N VAL A 239 -8.69 0.58 -7.39
CA VAL A 239 -8.27 1.56 -8.40
C VAL A 239 -8.59 0.95 -9.75
N GLU A 240 -9.25 1.71 -10.60
CA GLU A 240 -9.71 1.22 -11.90
C GLU A 240 -9.17 2.09 -13.02
N VAL A 241 -8.73 1.45 -14.11
CA VAL A 241 -8.32 2.12 -15.34
C VAL A 241 -9.22 1.69 -16.49
N TRP A 242 -9.82 2.68 -17.13
CA TRP A 242 -10.79 2.51 -18.20
C TRP A 242 -10.22 2.96 -19.53
N SER A 243 -10.46 2.17 -20.58
CA SER A 243 -10.18 2.55 -21.97
C SER A 243 -11.08 3.72 -22.36
N ALA A 244 -10.49 4.79 -22.88
CA ALA A 244 -11.28 5.91 -23.43
C ALA A 244 -11.96 5.54 -24.76
N GLU A 245 -11.45 4.51 -25.46
CA GLU A 245 -11.98 4.05 -26.74
C GLU A 245 -13.17 3.11 -26.56
N SER A 246 -13.02 2.05 -25.77
CA SER A 246 -14.08 1.05 -25.60
C SER A 246 -14.96 1.30 -24.37
N GLY A 247 -14.50 2.10 -23.41
CA GLY A 247 -15.16 2.27 -22.11
C GLY A 247 -14.95 1.13 -21.12
N ASP A 248 -14.21 0.07 -21.51
CA ASP A 248 -13.99 -1.11 -20.69
C ASP A 248 -12.98 -0.89 -19.57
N LEU A 249 -13.09 -1.70 -18.52
CA LEU A 249 -12.08 -1.83 -17.48
C LEU A 249 -10.91 -2.66 -18.03
N VAL A 250 -9.73 -2.05 -18.12
CA VAL A 250 -8.56 -2.61 -18.81
C VAL A 250 -7.32 -2.73 -17.95
N ALA A 251 -7.33 -2.13 -16.76
CA ALA A 251 -6.43 -2.44 -15.67
C ALA A 251 -7.08 -2.06 -14.34
N GLY A 252 -6.56 -2.58 -13.24
CA GLY A 252 -6.96 -2.17 -11.91
C GLY A 252 -6.08 -2.77 -10.84
N GLU A 253 -6.17 -2.24 -9.62
CA GLU A 253 -5.52 -2.82 -8.45
C GLU A 253 -6.37 -2.70 -7.19
N LEU A 254 -6.12 -3.58 -6.24
CA LEU A 254 -6.47 -3.41 -4.84
C LEU A 254 -5.27 -2.82 -4.11
N GLY A 255 -5.55 -1.86 -3.23
CA GLY A 255 -4.55 -1.29 -2.33
C GLY A 255 -5.18 -0.84 -1.02
N HIS A 256 -4.37 -0.63 0.00
CA HIS A 256 -4.82 -0.07 1.27
C HIS A 256 -3.98 1.12 1.68
N SER A 257 -4.48 1.91 2.63
CA SER A 257 -3.70 2.96 3.28
C SER A 257 -3.85 2.93 4.78
N VAL A 258 -2.75 3.24 5.46
CA VAL A 258 -2.73 3.63 6.87
C VAL A 258 -1.78 4.82 7.03
N GLY A 259 -2.26 5.87 7.68
CA GLY A 259 -1.47 7.09 7.82
C GLY A 259 -1.05 7.68 6.47
N GLY A 260 0.25 7.94 6.32
CA GLY A 260 0.85 8.54 5.14
C GLY A 260 1.29 7.54 4.07
N ILE A 261 0.97 6.26 4.22
CA ILE A 261 1.45 5.19 3.34
C ILE A 261 0.27 4.57 2.59
N TYR A 262 0.40 4.47 1.26
CA TYR A 262 -0.46 3.64 0.42
C TYR A 262 0.31 2.40 -0.01
N THR A 263 -0.29 1.22 0.12
CA THR A 263 0.30 -0.07 -0.24
C THR A 263 -0.51 -0.70 -1.37
N SER A 264 0.15 -0.97 -2.51
CA SER A 264 -0.44 -1.77 -3.58
C SER A 264 -0.38 -3.25 -3.20
N LEU A 265 -1.53 -3.94 -3.24
CA LEU A 265 -1.62 -5.37 -2.94
C LEU A 265 -1.40 -6.20 -4.21
N THR A 266 -2.30 -6.04 -5.16
CA THR A 266 -2.35 -6.84 -6.39
C THR A 266 -3.17 -6.12 -7.44
N GLY A 267 -2.84 -6.33 -8.71
CA GLY A 267 -3.52 -5.71 -9.83
C GLY A 267 -3.42 -6.52 -11.10
N PHE A 268 -4.18 -6.12 -12.11
CA PHE A 268 -4.22 -6.75 -13.42
C PHE A 268 -4.15 -5.71 -14.53
N SER A 269 -3.82 -6.14 -15.73
CA SER A 269 -3.83 -5.31 -16.95
C SER A 269 -4.11 -6.19 -18.16
N SER A 270 -5.12 -5.82 -18.95
CA SER A 270 -5.55 -6.56 -20.15
C SER A 270 -5.36 -5.77 -21.46
N GLN A 271 -5.02 -4.48 -21.38
CA GLN A 271 -4.69 -3.66 -22.55
C GLN A 271 -3.25 -3.15 -22.49
N ASP A 272 -2.61 -3.05 -23.66
CA ASP A 272 -1.27 -2.49 -23.81
C ASP A 272 -1.13 -1.13 -23.13
N SER A 273 -0.07 -1.01 -22.33
CA SER A 273 0.28 0.21 -21.57
C SER A 273 -0.69 0.59 -20.45
N ALA A 274 -1.83 -0.08 -20.27
CA ALA A 274 -2.81 0.26 -19.23
C ALA A 274 -2.19 0.16 -17.82
N GLY A 275 -1.47 -0.93 -17.52
CA GLY A 275 -0.76 -1.08 -16.24
C GLY A 275 0.33 -0.02 -16.02
N SER A 276 1.12 0.34 -17.03
CA SER A 276 2.12 1.41 -16.89
C SER A 276 1.47 2.78 -16.70
N VAL A 277 0.35 3.04 -17.37
CA VAL A 277 -0.42 4.28 -17.21
C VAL A 277 -1.06 4.33 -15.83
N GLN A 278 -1.61 3.22 -15.33
CA GLN A 278 -2.10 3.08 -13.95
C GLN A 278 -1.03 3.52 -12.96
N LEU A 279 0.18 2.97 -13.07
CA LEU A 279 1.26 3.27 -12.13
C LEU A 279 1.60 4.77 -12.09
N LEU A 280 1.71 5.41 -13.27
CA LEU A 280 2.02 6.84 -13.32
C LEU A 280 0.87 7.71 -12.82
N ALA A 281 -0.37 7.41 -13.23
CA ALA A 281 -1.55 8.18 -12.84
C ALA A 281 -1.84 8.05 -11.34
N LEU A 282 -1.77 6.83 -10.80
CA LEU A 282 -1.94 6.57 -9.38
C LEU A 282 -0.82 7.20 -8.56
N GLY A 283 0.44 7.07 -8.95
CA GLY A 283 1.56 7.70 -8.24
C GLY A 283 1.42 9.23 -8.15
N LYS A 284 0.95 9.87 -9.22
CA LYS A 284 0.67 11.31 -9.24
C LYS A 284 -0.54 11.68 -8.39
N LEU A 285 -1.59 10.85 -8.41
CA LEU A 285 -2.75 11.03 -7.55
C LEU A 285 -2.39 10.87 -6.06
N LEU A 286 -1.59 9.87 -5.70
CA LEU A 286 -1.09 9.67 -4.33
C LEU A 286 -0.27 10.88 -3.86
N LYS A 287 0.62 11.41 -4.72
CA LYS A 287 1.33 12.65 -4.45
C LYS A 287 0.36 13.83 -4.24
N GLN A 288 -0.64 13.97 -5.11
CA GLN A 288 -1.67 15.02 -5.02
C GLN A 288 -2.45 14.93 -3.69
N CYS A 289 -2.77 13.72 -3.22
CA CYS A 289 -3.47 13.47 -1.96
C CYS A 289 -2.57 13.64 -0.72
N GLY A 290 -1.25 13.85 -0.88
CA GLY A 290 -0.34 14.12 0.23
C GLY A 290 0.19 12.88 0.96
N PHE A 291 0.22 11.71 0.29
CA PHE A 291 0.92 10.53 0.79
C PHE A 291 2.44 10.77 0.87
N ASP A 292 3.08 10.16 1.86
CA ASP A 292 4.53 10.21 2.07
C ASP A 292 5.23 9.12 1.24
N TYR A 293 4.69 7.90 1.29
CA TYR A 293 5.25 6.72 0.63
C TYR A 293 4.18 5.94 -0.13
N TRP A 294 4.63 5.32 -1.22
CA TRP A 294 3.90 4.26 -1.92
C TRP A 294 4.68 2.96 -1.76
N ASP A 295 4.15 2.04 -0.95
CA ASP A 295 4.66 0.69 -0.79
C ASP A 295 4.20 -0.19 -1.95
N LEU A 296 5.18 -0.71 -2.69
CA LEU A 296 4.98 -1.58 -3.84
C LEU A 296 5.22 -3.05 -3.47
N GLY A 297 5.53 -3.40 -2.22
CA GLY A 297 5.80 -4.76 -1.77
C GLY A 297 7.23 -5.23 -2.10
N MET A 298 7.36 -6.37 -2.77
CA MET A 298 8.68 -6.96 -3.10
C MET A 298 9.45 -6.20 -4.19
N GLU A 299 10.78 -6.32 -4.18
CA GLU A 299 11.64 -5.79 -5.23
C GLU A 299 11.32 -6.38 -6.60
N MET A 300 11.20 -5.51 -7.60
CA MET A 300 11.16 -5.88 -9.02
C MET A 300 11.81 -4.77 -9.84
N GLU A 301 12.56 -5.13 -10.90
CA GLU A 301 13.35 -4.17 -11.71
C GLU A 301 12.51 -2.97 -12.21
N TYR A 302 11.26 -3.21 -12.62
CA TYR A 302 10.39 -2.13 -13.12
C TYR A 302 9.99 -1.13 -12.02
N LYS A 303 9.96 -1.53 -10.74
CA LYS A 303 9.67 -0.64 -9.60
C LYS A 303 10.85 0.27 -9.31
N ILE A 304 12.07 -0.27 -9.42
CA ILE A 304 13.29 0.52 -9.34
C ILE A 304 13.33 1.54 -10.48
N LYS A 305 12.99 1.14 -11.72
CA LYS A 305 12.83 2.07 -12.86
C LYS A 305 11.72 3.12 -12.65
N LEU A 306 10.72 2.83 -11.83
CA LEU A 306 9.67 3.77 -11.43
C LEU A 306 10.19 4.82 -10.42
N GLY A 307 11.34 4.58 -9.79
CA GLY A 307 11.93 5.42 -8.75
C GLY A 307 11.72 4.90 -7.32
N ALA A 308 11.35 3.63 -7.17
CA ALA A 308 11.29 2.97 -5.88
C ALA A 308 12.69 2.57 -5.39
N GLU A 309 12.84 2.49 -4.07
CA GLU A 309 14.06 2.14 -3.36
C GLU A 309 13.75 1.04 -2.34
N LEU A 310 14.79 0.34 -1.88
CA LEU A 310 14.64 -0.65 -0.82
C LEU A 310 14.69 0.03 0.55
N MET A 311 13.74 -0.31 1.41
CA MET A 311 13.64 0.12 2.79
C MET A 311 13.65 -1.11 3.69
N ARG A 312 14.54 -1.14 4.68
CA ARG A 312 14.63 -2.25 5.64
C ARG A 312 13.32 -2.41 6.40
N ARG A 313 12.98 -3.65 6.75
CA ARG A 313 11.76 -4.01 7.50
C ARG A 313 11.52 -3.13 8.73
N ALA A 314 12.50 -3.01 9.61
CA ALA A 314 12.37 -2.24 10.85
C ALA A 314 12.11 -0.74 10.56
N ASP A 315 12.77 -0.19 9.53
CA ASP A 315 12.58 1.20 9.12
C ASP A 315 11.17 1.41 8.55
N PHE A 316 10.67 0.47 7.75
CA PHE A 316 9.31 0.50 7.23
C PHE A 316 8.26 0.44 8.33
N VAL A 317 8.38 -0.49 9.27
CA VAL A 317 7.46 -0.59 10.42
C VAL A 317 7.48 0.70 11.26
N ARG A 318 8.66 1.28 11.48
CA ARG A 318 8.80 2.57 12.16
C ARG A 318 8.08 3.70 11.42
N GLU A 319 8.17 3.76 10.09
CA GLU A 319 7.44 4.74 9.28
C GLU A 319 5.92 4.51 9.30
N VAL A 320 5.47 3.26 9.27
CA VAL A 320 4.04 2.92 9.48
C VAL A 320 3.58 3.44 10.84
N HIS A 321 4.30 3.12 11.91
CA HIS A 321 3.95 3.53 13.28
C HIS A 321 3.96 5.04 13.48
N ARG A 322 4.92 5.75 12.86
CA ARG A 322 4.99 7.21 12.88
C ARG A 322 3.81 7.82 12.13
N THR A 323 3.58 7.40 10.89
CA THR A 323 2.60 8.04 10.01
C THR A 323 1.16 7.67 10.35
N ARG A 324 0.90 6.47 10.91
CA ARG A 324 -0.45 6.07 11.40
C ARG A 324 -0.98 6.97 12.50
N VAL A 325 -0.11 7.70 13.20
CA VAL A 325 -0.49 8.72 14.19
C VAL A 325 -0.52 10.11 13.54
N GLN A 326 0.59 10.52 12.91
CA GLN A 326 0.79 11.89 12.44
C GLN A 326 -0.02 12.25 11.19
N ARG A 327 -0.34 11.26 10.35
CA ARG A 327 -0.94 11.44 9.02
C ARG A 327 -2.23 10.63 8.83
N LYS A 328 -2.92 10.26 9.91
CA LYS A 328 -4.16 9.44 9.84
C LYS A 328 -5.31 10.03 9.00
N HIS A 329 -5.28 11.34 8.77
CA HIS A 329 -6.26 12.10 7.99
C HIS A 329 -6.05 12.01 6.46
N ILE A 330 -4.95 11.44 5.98
CA ILE A 330 -4.68 11.32 4.55
C ILE A 330 -5.58 10.25 3.93
N VAL A 331 -6.23 10.59 2.81
CA VAL A 331 -7.20 9.74 2.11
C VAL A 331 -6.92 9.83 0.61
N LEU A 332 -6.94 8.68 -0.07
CA LEU A 332 -6.90 8.64 -1.53
C LEU A 332 -8.27 9.07 -2.08
N ARG A 333 -8.32 10.22 -2.76
CA ARG A 333 -9.56 10.78 -3.33
C ARG A 333 -9.38 11.05 -4.81
N CYS A 334 -10.32 10.57 -5.62
CA CYS A 334 -10.46 10.93 -7.02
C CYS A 334 -11.91 11.33 -7.29
N THR A 335 -12.15 12.57 -7.70
CA THR A 335 -13.48 13.06 -8.02
C THR A 335 -13.92 12.52 -9.38
N GLY A 336 -14.83 11.55 -9.37
CA GLY A 336 -15.36 10.94 -10.59
C GLY A 336 -14.30 10.20 -11.41
N ARG A 337 -14.55 10.10 -12.72
CA ARG A 337 -13.63 9.52 -13.70
C ARG A 337 -12.73 10.61 -14.26
N ARG A 338 -11.43 10.55 -13.99
CA ARG A 338 -10.44 11.55 -14.43
C ARG A 338 -9.55 11.00 -15.54
N ASN A 339 -9.24 11.82 -16.54
CA ASN A 339 -8.31 11.39 -17.58
C ASN A 339 -6.92 11.14 -16.98
N ALA A 340 -6.28 10.02 -17.33
CA ALA A 340 -5.00 9.64 -16.75
C ALA A 340 -3.88 10.62 -17.15
N ARG A 341 -3.98 11.27 -18.32
CA ARG A 341 -3.01 12.29 -18.71
C ARG A 341 -3.08 13.54 -17.83
N GLU A 342 -4.29 13.98 -17.48
CA GLU A 342 -4.50 15.12 -16.59
C GLU A 342 -3.92 14.87 -15.20
N LEU A 343 -4.12 13.66 -14.67
CA LEU A 343 -3.51 13.23 -13.41
C LEU A 343 -1.98 13.29 -13.48
N ILE A 344 -1.38 12.80 -14.56
CA ILE A 344 0.07 12.77 -14.73
C ILE A 344 0.67 14.18 -14.85
N ASP A 345 -0.06 15.10 -15.44
CA ASP A 345 0.37 16.48 -15.70
C ASP A 345 0.01 17.47 -14.58
N TRP A 346 -0.70 17.03 -13.54
CA TRP A 346 -1.25 17.89 -12.48
C TRP A 346 -0.23 18.87 -11.87
N ASP A 347 1.00 18.41 -11.59
CA ASP A 347 2.06 19.22 -10.96
C ASP A 347 3.03 19.86 -11.98
N ARG A 348 2.78 19.74 -13.28
CA ARG A 348 3.63 20.32 -14.33
C ARG A 348 3.25 21.74 -14.73
N VAL A 349 2.01 22.14 -14.45
CA VAL A 349 1.45 23.44 -14.88
C VAL A 349 2.03 24.62 -14.06
N SER A 350 2.67 24.36 -12.92
CA SER A 350 3.24 25.41 -12.06
C SER A 350 4.54 26.05 -12.59
N VAL A 351 5.20 25.47 -13.60
CA VAL A 351 6.52 25.95 -14.05
C VAL A 351 6.43 26.93 -15.24
N THR A 352 5.33 26.97 -15.98
CA THR A 352 5.25 27.71 -17.26
C THR A 352 4.65 29.12 -17.14
N ARG A 353 4.28 29.59 -15.94
CA ARG A 353 3.61 30.89 -15.74
C ARG A 353 4.52 32.02 -15.23
N CYS A 354 5.82 31.78 -15.06
CA CYS A 354 6.78 32.81 -14.70
C CYS A 354 7.86 32.92 -15.80
N GLY A 355 7.55 33.65 -16.87
CA GLY A 355 8.49 33.81 -17.97
C GLY A 355 7.89 34.47 -19.21
N SER A 356 7.46 35.74 -19.09
CA SER A 356 7.58 36.76 -20.15
C SER A 356 6.83 38.04 -19.78
N SER A 357 7.51 38.94 -19.07
CA SER A 357 7.28 40.40 -19.17
C SER A 357 8.48 41.11 -18.56
N GLY A 358 9.61 41.00 -19.25
CA GLY A 358 10.80 41.82 -19.01
C GLY A 358 11.12 42.54 -20.30
N GLU A 359 10.37 43.60 -20.61
CA GLU A 359 10.82 44.59 -21.59
C GLU A 359 11.88 45.46 -20.93
N ALA A 360 13.07 45.43 -21.53
CA ALA A 360 14.20 46.24 -21.15
C ALA A 360 13.97 47.70 -21.59
N LEU A 361 14.09 48.64 -20.65
CA LEU A 361 14.33 50.04 -20.95
C LEU A 361 15.69 50.43 -20.38
N LYS A 362 16.51 50.95 -21.29
CA LYS A 362 17.92 51.31 -21.09
C LYS A 362 18.07 52.62 -20.33
N ASP A 363 19.18 52.65 -19.62
CA ASP A 363 19.85 53.70 -18.87
C ASP A 363 19.94 55.08 -19.55
N ALA A 364 19.79 56.15 -18.76
CA ALA A 364 20.35 57.48 -19.01
C ALA A 364 20.47 58.27 -17.69
N SER A 365 21.66 58.78 -17.45
CA SER A 365 22.19 59.22 -16.15
C SER A 365 21.87 60.67 -15.71
N LEU A 366 22.02 60.89 -14.39
CA LEU A 366 22.52 62.09 -13.67
C LEU A 366 21.70 63.40 -13.62
N LYS A 367 21.33 63.83 -12.40
CA LYS A 367 21.90 65.00 -11.68
C LYS A 367 21.28 65.24 -10.28
N HIS A 368 22.13 65.65 -9.32
CA HIS A 368 21.85 66.33 -8.05
C HIS A 368 20.86 67.50 -8.22
N ASP A 369 20.07 67.97 -7.25
CA ASP A 369 20.44 68.46 -5.91
C ASP A 369 19.15 68.88 -5.15
N GLY A 370 19.21 69.06 -3.82
CA GLY A 370 18.46 70.11 -3.12
C GLY A 370 17.08 69.84 -2.46
N THR A 371 17.14 69.74 -1.13
CA THR A 371 16.34 70.51 -0.13
C THR A 371 14.85 70.19 0.19
N ASP A 372 14.69 69.94 1.50
CA ASP A 372 13.67 70.44 2.44
C ASP A 372 12.31 69.74 2.63
N CYS A 373 12.20 69.14 3.82
CA CYS A 373 10.98 68.96 4.60
C CYS A 373 10.33 70.31 4.92
N PRO A 374 9.02 70.31 5.25
CA PRO A 374 8.74 70.55 6.65
C PRO A 374 7.70 69.60 7.25
N ASP A 375 8.00 69.28 8.50
CA ASP A 375 7.13 68.78 9.54
C ASP A 375 6.04 69.82 9.86
N GLN A 376 4.78 69.38 10.01
CA GLN A 376 3.88 69.99 10.98
C GLN A 376 2.67 69.10 11.31
N SER A 377 2.43 69.11 12.60
CA SER A 377 1.54 68.32 13.43
C SER A 377 0.06 68.66 13.33
N SER A 378 -0.71 67.77 13.97
CA SER A 378 -1.88 68.04 14.83
C SER A 378 -3.30 68.01 14.26
N ASP A 379 -4.16 67.44 15.12
CA ASP A 379 -5.61 67.59 15.24
C ASP A 379 -6.54 66.51 14.64
N ASP A 380 -6.73 65.48 15.48
CA ASP A 380 -8.02 65.13 16.11
C ASP A 380 -9.31 65.62 15.44
N LYS A 381 -10.16 64.68 14.99
CA LYS A 381 -11.63 64.77 15.13
C LYS A 381 -12.35 63.45 14.87
N ARG A 382 -12.92 62.94 15.97
CA ARG A 382 -13.95 61.92 16.12
C ARG A 382 -15.29 62.33 15.46
N CYS A 383 -15.92 61.43 14.71
CA CYS A 383 -17.39 61.43 14.47
C CYS A 383 -17.86 59.99 14.13
N LYS A 384 -18.34 59.20 15.10
CA LYS A 384 -19.75 58.94 15.46
C LYS A 384 -20.70 58.57 14.30
N LYS A 385 -21.05 57.27 14.30
CA LYS A 385 -22.40 56.66 14.32
C LYS A 385 -23.30 56.84 13.09
N ARG A 386 -23.71 55.72 12.48
CA ARG A 386 -25.12 55.28 12.45
C ARG A 386 -25.28 53.79 12.14
N VAL A 387 -26.11 53.19 12.97
CA VAL A 387 -26.75 51.88 12.91
C VAL A 387 -28.00 52.03 12.04
N HIS A 388 -28.38 50.97 11.32
CA HIS A 388 -29.79 50.67 11.09
C HIS A 388 -29.97 49.15 11.09
N GLU A 389 -30.51 48.67 12.21
CA GLU A 389 -31.46 47.55 12.27
C GLU A 389 -32.86 48.09 11.90
N ASP A 390 -33.72 47.18 11.46
CA ASP A 390 -35.18 47.04 11.63
C ASP A 390 -35.57 45.96 10.58
N ASP A 391 -35.86 44.70 10.98
CA ASP A 391 -37.14 44.17 11.48
C ASP A 391 -38.29 44.41 10.45
N ASP A 392 -39.19 43.49 10.08
CA ASP A 392 -39.91 42.53 10.92
C ASP A 392 -40.82 41.57 10.10
N VAL A 393 -41.08 40.39 10.70
CA VAL A 393 -42.35 39.61 10.83
C VAL A 393 -43.21 39.07 9.64
N GLY A 394 -43.52 37.77 9.79
CA GLY A 394 -44.88 37.19 9.67
C GLY A 394 -44.96 35.91 8.81
N SER A 395 -44.92 34.68 9.38
CA SER A 395 -46.07 33.83 9.85
C SER A 395 -47.00 33.39 8.70
N GLU A 396 -47.44 32.14 8.46
CA GLU A 396 -47.94 30.98 9.23
C GLU A 396 -47.79 29.72 8.32
N GLU A 397 -47.39 28.52 8.78
CA GLU A 397 -48.14 27.44 9.45
C GLU A 397 -48.99 26.47 8.56
N MET A 398 -48.89 25.17 8.90
CA MET A 398 -49.82 24.03 8.68
C MET A 398 -49.68 23.04 7.49
N THR A 399 -49.19 21.84 7.86
CA THR A 399 -49.79 20.48 7.75
C THR A 399 -49.85 19.68 6.44
N SER A 400 -49.34 18.43 6.54
CA SER A 400 -50.00 17.11 6.30
C SER A 400 -49.02 16.13 5.61
N PHE A 401 -48.56 15.10 6.33
CA PHE A 401 -49.10 13.73 6.49
C PHE A 401 -48.73 12.74 5.35
N SER A 402 -48.39 11.55 5.85
CA SER A 402 -47.81 10.33 5.27
C SER A 402 -48.52 9.66 4.10
N ALA A 403 -47.76 8.81 3.38
CA ALA A 403 -48.00 7.35 3.36
C ALA A 403 -46.67 6.61 3.15
#